data_AF-A0A7K2YJL1-F1
#
_entry.id   AF-A0A7K2YJL1-F1
#
_cell.length_a   1.000
_cell.length_b   1.000
_cell.length_c   1.000
_cell.angle_alpha   90.00
_cell.angle_beta   90.00
_cell.angle_gamma   90.00
#
_symmetry.space_group_name_H-M   'P 1'
#
loop_
_entity.id
_entity.type
_entity.pdbx_description
1 polymer ?
#
loop_
_entity_poly.entity_id
_entity_poly.type
_entity_poly.pdbx_seq_one_letter_code
_entity_poly.pdbx_strand_id
1 'polypeptide(L)'
;MTVHSTIDSPLGELLLIGHDRADGSFALASLSVPGQKGGATPPAGSHRDAAPFVDVAGQLDAYFAGDLHGFALDFATRGSAFQEQVWAALDAIPYGTTTSYGEIAARVGTSRAGVRAVGTAIGANPLLLVRPCHRVIGADGALRGYAGGLDRKEYLLTHEGALPARLG
;
A
#
# COMPACT_ATOMS: atom_id res chain seq x y z
N MET A 1 -2.31 -15.77 15.80
CA MET A 1 -3.60 -16.16 15.19
C MET A 1 -3.89 -15.20 14.03
N THR A 2 -4.78 -15.52 13.08
CA THR A 2 -5.16 -14.54 12.03
C THR A 2 -6.42 -13.80 12.44
N VAL A 3 -6.33 -12.48 12.49
CA VAL A 3 -7.43 -11.57 12.83
C VAL A 3 -7.70 -10.60 11.70
N HIS A 4 -8.94 -10.14 11.62
CA HIS A 4 -9.33 -9.11 10.66
C HIS A 4 -10.28 -8.10 11.29
N SER A 5 -10.31 -6.89 10.73
CA SER A 5 -11.29 -5.86 11.07
C SER A 5 -11.55 -4.97 9.86
N THR A 6 -12.55 -4.11 9.98
CA THR A 6 -12.82 -3.05 9.01
C THR A 6 -12.71 -1.68 9.66
N ILE A 7 -12.27 -0.68 8.88
CA ILE A 7 -12.14 0.72 9.31
C ILE A 7 -12.68 1.64 8.21
N ASP A 8 -13.53 2.60 8.56
CA ASP A 8 -14.00 3.61 7.62
C ASP A 8 -12.90 4.61 7.26
N SER A 9 -12.85 5.03 5.99
CA SER A 9 -11.87 6.00 5.53
C SER A 9 -12.38 6.80 4.33
N PRO A 10 -11.70 7.89 3.93
CA PRO A 10 -11.98 8.58 2.67
C PRO A 10 -11.89 7.69 1.41
N LEU A 11 -11.23 6.51 1.49
CA LEU A 11 -11.15 5.55 0.40
C LEU A 11 -12.28 4.49 0.41
N GLY A 12 -13.19 4.57 1.40
CA GLY A 12 -14.20 3.58 1.73
C GLY A 12 -13.80 2.71 2.93
N GLU A 13 -14.60 1.67 3.20
CA GLU A 13 -14.35 0.71 4.28
C GLU A 13 -13.10 -0.14 3.98
N LEU A 14 -12.02 0.12 4.70
CA LEU A 14 -10.75 -0.59 4.58
C LEU A 14 -10.84 -1.94 5.30
N LEU A 15 -10.50 -3.02 4.62
CA LEU A 15 -10.31 -4.32 5.24
C LEU A 15 -8.87 -4.45 5.72
N LEU A 16 -8.70 -4.74 7.01
CA LEU A 16 -7.42 -5.03 7.65
C LEU A 16 -7.33 -6.51 8.00
N ILE A 17 -6.18 -7.13 7.72
CA ILE A 17 -5.86 -8.50 8.14
C ILE A 17 -4.48 -8.47 8.78
N GLY A 18 -4.32 -9.13 9.92
CA GLY A 18 -3.04 -9.23 10.59
C GLY A 18 -2.88 -10.50 11.40
N HIS A 19 -1.71 -10.62 12.01
CA HIS A 19 -1.31 -11.80 12.76
C HIS A 19 -0.64 -11.42 14.07
N ASP A 20 -0.95 -12.17 15.13
CA ASP A 20 -0.10 -12.20 16.31
C ASP A 20 1.21 -12.91 15.99
N ARG A 21 2.32 -12.33 16.42
CA ARG A 21 3.65 -12.94 16.38
C ARG A 21 3.92 -13.70 17.68
N ALA A 22 4.92 -14.59 17.65
CA ALA A 22 5.28 -15.44 18.79
C ALA A 22 5.79 -14.64 20.00
N ASP A 23 6.29 -13.42 19.77
CA ASP A 23 6.76 -12.49 20.81
C ASP A 23 5.63 -11.64 21.42
N GLY A 24 4.37 -11.87 21.01
CA GLY A 24 3.21 -11.09 21.45
C GLY A 24 2.99 -9.78 20.71
N SER A 25 3.84 -9.44 19.73
CA SER A 25 3.60 -8.29 18.84
C SER A 25 2.53 -8.58 17.80
N PHE A 26 1.92 -7.53 17.26
CA PHE A 26 0.95 -7.61 16.18
C PHE A 26 1.54 -7.10 14.87
N ALA A 27 1.24 -7.79 13.76
CA ALA A 27 1.71 -7.38 12.44
C ALA A 27 0.57 -7.32 11.43
N LEU A 28 0.51 -6.19 10.69
CA LEU A 28 -0.41 -6.01 9.58
C LEU A 28 0.07 -6.83 8.38
N ALA A 29 -0.79 -7.71 7.89
CA ALA A 29 -0.51 -8.57 6.75
C ALA A 29 -1.15 -8.04 5.46
N SER A 30 -2.31 -7.39 5.57
CA SER A 30 -2.98 -6.74 4.45
C SER A 30 -3.82 -5.53 4.88
N LEU A 31 -3.86 -4.53 3.99
CA LEU A 31 -4.83 -3.44 3.99
C LEU A 31 -5.39 -3.35 2.56
N SER A 32 -6.71 -3.55 2.42
CA SER A 32 -7.40 -3.51 1.13
C SER A 32 -8.54 -2.50 1.10
N VAL A 33 -8.77 -1.86 -0.05
CA VAL A 33 -9.91 -0.97 -0.28
C VAL A 33 -11.09 -1.73 -0.92
N PRO A 34 -12.33 -1.22 -0.83
CA PRO A 34 -13.49 -1.83 -1.48
C PRO A 34 -13.32 -1.95 -3.00
N GLY A 35 -13.57 -3.14 -3.54
CA GLY A 35 -13.48 -3.44 -4.98
C GLY A 35 -12.05 -3.52 -5.52
N GLN A 36 -11.04 -3.60 -4.65
CA GLN A 36 -9.64 -3.73 -5.07
C GLN A 36 -9.44 -4.97 -5.96
N LYS A 37 -8.76 -4.78 -7.10
CA LYS A 37 -8.32 -5.89 -7.94
C LYS A 37 -7.33 -6.77 -7.17
N GLY A 38 -7.69 -8.02 -6.94
CA GLY A 38 -6.87 -8.94 -6.14
C GLY A 38 -6.80 -8.54 -4.66
N GLY A 39 -7.79 -7.79 -4.16
CA GLY A 39 -7.91 -7.47 -2.74
C GLY A 39 -8.03 -8.72 -1.89
N ALA A 40 -7.53 -8.64 -0.66
CA ALA A 40 -7.64 -9.75 0.27
C ALA A 40 -9.09 -9.98 0.68
N THR A 41 -9.39 -11.22 1.05
CA THR A 41 -10.62 -11.59 1.75
C THR A 41 -10.23 -12.16 3.11
N PRO A 42 -11.04 -11.97 4.18
CA PRO A 42 -10.79 -12.60 5.46
C PRO A 42 -10.61 -14.12 5.26
N PRO A 43 -9.47 -14.71 5.69
CA PRO A 43 -9.25 -16.14 5.54
C PRO A 43 -10.31 -16.94 6.30
N ALA A 44 -10.65 -18.13 5.79
CA ALA A 44 -11.52 -19.05 6.49
C ALA A 44 -10.94 -19.35 7.89
N GLY A 45 -11.77 -19.21 8.93
CA GLY A 45 -11.35 -19.39 10.33
C GLY A 45 -10.62 -18.20 10.95
N SER A 46 -10.49 -17.07 10.25
CA SER A 46 -10.04 -15.83 10.90
C SER A 46 -11.11 -15.27 11.84
N HIS A 47 -10.66 -14.62 12.91
CA HIS A 47 -11.55 -13.98 13.89
C HIS A 47 -11.65 -12.48 13.62
N ARG A 48 -12.87 -11.93 13.65
CA ARG A 48 -13.08 -10.48 13.59
C ARG A 48 -12.81 -9.86 14.96
N ASP A 49 -11.78 -9.04 15.04
CA ASP A 49 -11.40 -8.30 16.23
C ASP A 49 -10.72 -6.98 15.85
N ALA A 50 -11.20 -5.87 16.39
CA ALA A 50 -10.66 -4.55 16.14
C ALA A 50 -9.52 -4.17 17.10
N ALA A 51 -9.43 -4.81 18.28
CA ALA A 51 -8.50 -4.40 19.32
C ALA A 51 -7.02 -4.43 18.88
N PRO A 52 -6.54 -5.42 18.10
CA PRO A 52 -5.16 -5.43 17.60
C PRO A 52 -4.86 -4.32 16.58
N PHE A 53 -5.89 -3.71 15.98
CA PHE A 53 -5.75 -2.70 14.94
C PHE A 53 -5.88 -1.26 15.46
N VAL A 54 -5.95 -1.04 16.77
CA VAL A 54 -6.12 0.32 17.34
C VAL A 54 -5.00 1.27 16.91
N ASP A 55 -3.74 0.81 16.90
CA ASP A 55 -2.62 1.64 16.45
C ASP A 55 -2.68 1.89 14.93
N VAL A 56 -3.04 0.88 14.14
CA VAL A 56 -3.26 1.03 12.69
C VAL A 56 -4.35 2.06 12.41
N ALA A 57 -5.47 2.00 13.14
CA ALA A 57 -6.57 2.95 13.04
C ALA A 57 -6.10 4.38 13.34
N GLY A 58 -5.42 4.58 14.48
CA GLY A 58 -4.95 5.91 14.89
C GLY A 58 -3.96 6.52 13.90
N GLN A 59 -3.05 5.72 13.33
CA GLN A 59 -2.12 6.21 12.31
C GLN A 59 -2.83 6.51 10.98
N LEU A 60 -3.83 5.72 10.58
CA LEU A 60 -4.63 6.02 9.39
C LEU A 60 -5.42 7.32 9.55
N ASP A 61 -6.05 7.51 10.71
CA ASP A 61 -6.77 8.75 11.03
C ASP A 61 -5.84 9.97 10.97
N ALA A 62 -4.66 9.88 11.61
CA ALA A 62 -3.65 10.94 11.57
C ALA A 62 -3.11 11.19 10.15
N TYR A 63 -2.95 10.14 9.34
CA TYR A 63 -2.55 10.27 7.94
C TYR A 63 -3.59 11.04 7.15
N PHE A 64 -4.87 10.67 7.24
CA PHE A 64 -5.95 11.36 6.53
C PHE A 64 -6.26 12.76 7.08
N ALA A 65 -5.91 13.05 8.32
CA ALA A 65 -5.93 14.41 8.88
C ALA A 65 -4.79 15.30 8.35
N GLY A 66 -3.75 14.71 7.74
CA GLY A 66 -2.56 15.41 7.27
C GLY A 66 -1.44 15.55 8.32
N ASP A 67 -1.63 14.97 9.50
CA ASP A 67 -0.73 15.08 10.65
C ASP A 67 0.36 13.99 10.67
N LEU A 68 0.20 12.91 9.89
CA LEU A 68 1.14 11.80 9.80
C LEU A 68 1.66 11.60 8.38
N HIS A 69 2.98 11.67 8.20
CA HIS A 69 3.64 11.50 6.89
C HIS A 69 4.41 10.18 6.76
N GLY A 70 4.41 9.34 7.81
CA GLY A 70 5.07 8.04 7.79
C GLY A 70 4.45 7.08 8.79
N PHE A 71 4.23 5.83 8.37
CA PHE A 71 3.67 4.78 9.21
C PHE A 71 4.78 4.07 9.99
N ALA A 72 4.59 3.95 11.30
CA ALA A 72 5.42 3.14 12.18
C ALA A 72 4.65 1.86 12.51
N LEU A 73 4.46 1.00 11.50
CA LEU A 73 3.68 -0.21 11.60
C LEU A 73 4.53 -1.44 11.29
N ASP A 74 4.23 -2.49 12.02
CA ASP A 74 4.84 -3.80 11.82
C ASP A 74 4.14 -4.55 10.68
N PHE A 75 4.90 -5.00 9.68
CA PHE A 75 4.36 -5.73 8.55
C PHE A 75 4.72 -7.22 8.58
N ALA A 76 3.81 -8.05 8.10
CA ALA A 76 4.01 -9.49 7.91
C ALA A 76 3.57 -9.89 6.50
N THR A 77 4.29 -9.40 5.48
CA THR A 77 4.00 -9.72 4.08
C THR A 77 4.55 -11.07 3.66
N ARG A 78 3.91 -11.66 2.66
CA ARG A 78 4.29 -12.95 2.06
C ARG A 78 4.26 -12.85 0.55
N GLY A 79 5.37 -12.44 -0.04
CA GLY A 79 5.61 -12.43 -1.48
C GLY A 79 6.74 -13.37 -1.89
N SER A 80 6.93 -13.52 -3.19
CA SER A 80 8.20 -14.02 -3.74
C SER A 80 9.34 -13.08 -3.38
N ALA A 81 10.59 -13.57 -3.41
CA ALA A 81 11.77 -12.74 -3.14
C ALA A 81 11.81 -11.45 -4.00
N PHE A 82 11.38 -11.54 -5.25
CA PHE A 82 11.28 -10.38 -6.15
C PHE A 82 10.18 -9.39 -5.73
N GLN A 83 9.02 -9.89 -5.28
CA GLN A 83 7.96 -9.03 -4.76
C GLN A 83 8.41 -8.29 -3.50
N GLU A 84 9.01 -8.99 -2.54
CA GLU A 84 9.52 -8.37 -1.30
C GLU A 84 10.58 -7.30 -1.61
N GLN A 85 11.46 -7.54 -2.58
CA GLN A 85 12.45 -6.54 -3.02
C GLN A 85 11.79 -5.30 -3.65
N VAL A 86 10.80 -5.49 -4.52
CA VAL A 86 10.04 -4.37 -5.12
C VAL A 86 9.28 -3.61 -4.05
N TRP A 87 8.65 -4.32 -3.12
CA TRP A 87 7.89 -3.73 -2.02
C TRP A 87 8.76 -2.93 -1.06
N ALA A 88 9.95 -3.40 -0.72
CA ALA A 88 10.92 -2.62 0.04
C ALA A 88 11.33 -1.33 -0.69
N ALA A 89 11.44 -1.37 -2.03
CA ALA A 89 11.70 -0.17 -2.83
C ALA A 89 10.51 0.81 -2.85
N LEU A 90 9.27 0.33 -2.67
CA LEU A 90 8.09 1.16 -2.48
C LEU A 90 8.09 1.83 -1.11
N ASP A 91 8.39 1.07 -0.05
CA ASP A 91 8.42 1.56 1.33
C ASP A 91 9.44 2.72 1.50
N ALA A 92 10.47 2.77 0.65
CA ALA A 92 11.46 3.84 0.61
C ALA A 92 11.01 5.12 -0.14
N ILE A 93 9.81 5.19 -0.71
CA ILE A 93 9.32 6.39 -1.40
C ILE A 93 8.77 7.39 -0.37
N PRO A 94 9.37 8.59 -0.21
CA PRO A 94 8.90 9.58 0.77
C PRO A 94 7.47 10.06 0.49
N TYR A 95 6.76 10.44 1.56
CA TYR A 95 5.50 11.17 1.48
C TYR A 95 5.66 12.46 0.65
N GLY A 96 4.63 12.81 -0.11
CA GLY A 96 4.63 14.03 -0.93
C GLY A 96 5.51 13.95 -2.18
N THR A 97 6.04 12.76 -2.51
CA THR A 97 6.88 12.56 -3.69
C THR A 97 6.35 11.43 -4.56
N THR A 98 6.71 11.46 -5.84
CA THR A 98 6.42 10.40 -6.79
C THR A 98 7.70 9.84 -7.39
N THR A 99 7.63 8.60 -7.87
CA THR A 99 8.69 7.94 -8.65
C THR A 99 8.07 7.27 -9.87
N SER A 100 8.90 6.85 -10.83
CA SER A 100 8.44 6.11 -11.99
C SER A 100 8.63 4.60 -11.85
N TYR A 101 7.86 3.82 -12.62
CA TYR A 101 8.07 2.36 -12.73
C TYR A 101 9.51 2.00 -13.16
N GLY A 102 10.12 2.84 -14.01
CA GLY A 102 11.50 2.65 -14.48
C GLY A 102 12.52 2.89 -13.37
N GLU A 103 12.28 3.85 -12.48
CA GLU A 103 13.13 4.12 -11.32
C GLU A 103 13.05 2.99 -10.30
N ILE A 104 11.85 2.46 -10.01
CA ILE A 104 11.72 1.26 -9.18
C ILE A 104 12.46 0.08 -9.81
N ALA A 105 12.32 -0.12 -11.12
CA ALA A 105 13.04 -1.16 -11.85
C ALA A 105 14.57 -1.02 -11.71
N ALA A 106 15.10 0.20 -11.82
CA ALA A 106 16.51 0.48 -11.61
C ALA A 106 16.95 0.19 -10.16
N ARG A 107 16.17 0.59 -9.16
CA ARG A 107 16.46 0.34 -7.73
C ARG A 107 16.53 -1.14 -7.39
N VAL A 108 15.69 -1.98 -8.01
CA VAL A 108 15.71 -3.44 -7.80
C VAL A 108 16.68 -4.18 -8.73
N GLY A 109 17.45 -3.46 -9.54
CA GLY A 109 18.47 -4.05 -10.43
C GLY A 109 17.90 -4.85 -11.60
N THR A 110 16.68 -4.53 -12.06
CA THR A 110 16.09 -5.20 -13.23
C THR A 110 16.32 -4.42 -14.52
N SER A 111 16.40 -5.15 -15.64
CA SER A 111 16.56 -4.54 -16.97
C SER A 111 15.28 -3.83 -17.42
N ARG A 112 15.35 -3.04 -18.50
CA ARG A 112 14.16 -2.39 -19.09
C ARG A 112 13.05 -3.39 -19.46
N ALA A 113 13.40 -4.64 -19.79
CA ALA A 113 12.44 -5.71 -20.04
C ALA A 113 11.67 -6.15 -18.78
N GLY A 114 12.27 -5.97 -17.59
CA GLY A 114 11.71 -6.30 -16.28
C GLY A 114 10.70 -5.30 -15.73
N VAL A 115 10.51 -4.13 -16.36
CA VAL A 115 9.55 -3.10 -15.90
C VAL A 115 8.12 -3.65 -15.82
N ARG A 116 7.73 -4.55 -16.73
CA ARG A 116 6.41 -5.21 -16.65
C ARG A 116 6.28 -6.09 -15.42
N ALA A 117 7.33 -6.84 -15.07
CA ALA A 117 7.35 -7.68 -13.88
C ALA A 117 7.28 -6.83 -12.60
N VAL A 118 7.97 -5.67 -12.59
CA VAL A 118 7.86 -4.67 -11.52
C VAL A 118 6.42 -4.18 -11.38
N GLY A 119 5.77 -3.81 -12.49
CA GLY A 119 4.36 -3.40 -12.48
C GLY A 119 3.43 -4.46 -11.87
N THR A 120 3.64 -5.74 -12.22
CA THR A 120 2.90 -6.87 -11.62
C THR A 120 3.18 -7.01 -10.13
N ALA A 121 4.44 -6.90 -9.69
CA ALA A 121 4.82 -6.98 -8.29
C ALA A 121 4.23 -5.82 -7.46
N ILE A 122 4.24 -4.60 -8.00
CA ILE A 122 3.58 -3.42 -7.40
C ILE A 122 2.06 -3.66 -7.28
N GLY A 123 1.43 -4.19 -8.33
CA GLY A 123 0.00 -4.51 -8.33
C GLY A 123 -0.39 -5.60 -7.33
N ALA A 124 0.55 -6.44 -6.92
CA ALA A 124 0.37 -7.47 -5.90
C ALA A 124 0.61 -6.97 -4.46
N ASN A 125 0.86 -5.66 -4.26
CA ASN A 125 1.03 -5.08 -2.94
C ASN A 125 -0.16 -5.44 -2.02
N PRO A 126 0.07 -6.16 -0.90
CA PRO A 126 -1.01 -6.52 0.02
C PRO A 126 -1.40 -5.39 0.97
N LEU A 127 -0.60 -4.33 1.06
CA LEU A 127 -0.69 -3.23 2.01
C LEU A 127 -0.97 -1.92 1.28
N LEU A 128 -2.15 -1.79 0.65
CA LEU A 128 -2.46 -0.53 -0.04
C LEU A 128 -2.38 0.64 0.93
N LEU A 129 -2.10 1.83 0.38
CA LEU A 129 -1.90 3.09 1.12
C LEU A 129 -0.65 3.10 2.00
N VAL A 130 -0.50 2.19 2.97
CA VAL A 130 0.65 2.18 3.91
C VAL A 130 1.96 1.77 3.24
N ARG A 131 1.89 0.83 2.28
CA ARG A 131 2.95 0.62 1.29
C ARG A 131 2.59 1.45 0.04
N PRO A 132 3.35 2.51 -0.29
CA PRO A 132 2.83 3.61 -1.09
C PRO A 132 2.92 3.36 -2.59
N CYS A 133 2.27 2.30 -3.09
CA CYS A 133 2.22 1.99 -4.52
C CYS A 133 1.50 3.05 -5.36
N HIS A 134 0.67 3.91 -4.74
CA HIS A 134 0.06 5.07 -5.41
C HIS A 134 1.08 6.14 -5.82
N ARG A 135 2.27 6.19 -5.17
CA ARG A 135 3.35 7.12 -5.50
C ARG A 135 4.14 6.74 -6.75
N VAL A 136 3.89 5.55 -7.34
CA VAL A 136 4.54 5.12 -8.59
C VAL A 136 3.69 5.51 -9.80
N ILE A 137 4.22 6.34 -10.69
CA ILE A 137 3.51 6.88 -11.86
C ILE A 137 4.29 6.64 -13.17
N GLY A 138 3.71 7.07 -14.30
CA GLY A 138 4.43 7.13 -15.56
C GLY A 138 5.60 8.12 -15.52
N ALA A 139 6.67 7.85 -16.29
CA ALA A 139 7.77 8.80 -16.45
C ALA A 139 7.35 10.13 -17.12
N ASP A 140 6.20 10.13 -17.79
CA ASP A 140 5.54 11.29 -18.39
C ASP A 140 4.54 11.98 -17.44
N GLY A 141 4.53 11.59 -16.15
CA GLY A 141 3.59 12.13 -15.16
C GLY A 141 2.20 11.50 -15.18
N ALA A 142 1.90 10.62 -16.14
CA ALA A 142 0.56 10.06 -16.25
C ALA A 142 0.26 9.06 -15.12
N LEU A 143 -0.94 9.21 -14.53
CA LEU A 143 -1.47 8.24 -13.59
C LEU A 143 -1.86 6.96 -14.33
N ARG A 144 -1.19 5.87 -13.99
CA ARG A 144 -1.45 4.53 -14.54
C ARG A 144 -1.50 3.55 -13.40
N GLY A 145 -2.31 2.50 -13.53
CA GLY A 145 -2.27 1.30 -12.69
C GLY A 145 -2.35 1.56 -11.18
N TYR A 146 -3.48 1.25 -10.58
CA TYR A 146 -3.61 1.14 -9.13
C TYR A 146 -4.67 0.12 -8.80
N ALA A 147 -4.36 -0.84 -7.92
CA ALA A 147 -5.26 -1.95 -7.62
C ALA A 147 -6.60 -1.47 -7.02
N GLY A 148 -6.57 -0.32 -6.33
CA GLY A 148 -7.76 0.35 -5.77
C GLY A 148 -8.49 1.30 -6.73
N GLY A 149 -8.09 1.42 -8.00
CA GLY A 149 -8.69 2.34 -8.98
C GLY A 149 -8.02 3.72 -9.07
N LEU A 150 -8.07 4.35 -10.25
CA LEU A 150 -7.35 5.61 -10.49
C LEU A 150 -7.87 6.78 -9.66
N ASP A 151 -9.17 6.84 -9.36
CA ASP A 151 -9.76 7.91 -8.55
C ASP A 151 -9.15 7.95 -7.14
N ARG A 152 -8.95 6.78 -6.52
CA ARG A 152 -8.28 6.67 -5.21
C ARG A 152 -6.79 7.02 -5.29
N LYS A 153 -6.13 6.68 -6.40
CA LYS A 153 -4.74 7.06 -6.64
C LYS A 153 -4.60 8.58 -6.72
N GLU A 154 -5.47 9.24 -7.48
CA GLU A 154 -5.51 10.70 -7.62
C GLU A 154 -5.84 11.37 -6.29
N TYR A 155 -6.81 10.83 -5.53
CA TYR A 155 -7.12 11.30 -4.18
C TYR A 155 -5.89 11.28 -3.28
N LEU A 156 -5.19 10.13 -3.19
CA LEU A 156 -4.02 10.01 -2.31
C LEU A 156 -2.87 10.92 -2.73
N LEU A 157 -2.60 11.02 -4.03
CA LEU A 157 -1.57 11.94 -4.51
C LEU A 157 -1.93 13.40 -4.24
N THR A 158 -3.22 13.76 -4.34
CA THR A 158 -3.69 15.11 -4.00
C THR A 158 -3.55 15.37 -2.51
N HIS A 159 -3.98 14.43 -1.67
CA HIS A 159 -3.87 14.47 -0.22
C HIS A 159 -2.42 14.69 0.24
N GLU A 160 -1.47 14.02 -0.42
CA GLU A 160 -0.04 14.16 -0.12
C GLU A 160 0.62 15.39 -0.77
N GLY A 161 -0.08 16.18 -1.58
CA GLY A 161 0.51 17.29 -2.35
C GLY A 161 1.48 16.83 -3.45
N ALA A 162 1.36 15.57 -3.88
CA ALA A 162 2.25 14.90 -4.85
C ALA A 162 1.65 14.76 -6.25
N LEU A 163 0.42 15.22 -6.48
CA LEU A 163 -0.24 15.09 -7.78
C LEU A 163 0.54 15.91 -8.84
N PRO A 164 1.05 15.28 -9.92
CA PRO A 164 1.74 16.02 -10.96
C PRO A 164 0.82 17.05 -11.61
N ALA A 165 1.36 18.24 -11.90
CA ALA A 165 0.66 19.19 -12.76
C ALA A 165 0.39 18.52 -14.11
N ARG A 166 -0.87 18.50 -14.55
CA ARG A 166 -1.22 17.97 -15.88
C ARG A 166 -0.51 18.83 -16.92
N LEU A 167 0.47 18.24 -17.62
CA LEU A 167 0.99 18.84 -18.85
C LEU A 167 -0.16 18.79 -19.86
N GLY A 168 -0.73 19.96 -20.14
CA GLY A 168 -1.78 20.13 -21.14
C GLY A 168 -1.27 19.90 -22.55
#